data_AF-A0A5E4RIP6-F1
#
_entry.id   AF-A0A5E4RIP6-F1
#
_cell.length_a   1.000
_cell.length_b   1.000
_cell.length_c   1.000
_cell.angle_alpha   90.00
_cell.angle_beta   90.00
_cell.angle_gamma   90.00
#
_symmetry.space_group_name_H-M   'P 1'
#
loop_
_entity.id
_entity.type
_entity.pdbx_description
1 polymer ?
#
loop_
_entity_poly.entity_id
_entity_poly.type
_entity_poly.pdbx_seq_one_letter_code
_entity_poly.pdbx_strand_id
1 'polypeptide(L)' 'MVQLHETYRGCEIDIEIGERTMLWDITITVTPLDGVELIEPIGSRKLKLPKTEELDLIERELMHEVRLAIDRDLVDP' A
#
# COMPACT_ATOMS: atom_id res chain seq x y z
N MET A 1 12.72 -2.00 10.24
CA MET A 1 11.72 -1.13 9.59
C MET A 1 11.99 -1.22 8.11
N VAL A 2 10.97 -1.60 7.33
CA VAL A 2 11.04 -1.64 5.87
C VAL A 2 10.17 -0.52 5.32
N GLN A 3 10.62 0.09 4.24
CA GLN A 3 9.86 1.07 3.47
C GLN A 3 9.87 0.63 2.01
N LEU A 4 8.69 0.49 1.43
CA LEU A 4 8.49 0.26 0.00
C LEU A 4 7.92 1.53 -0.60
N HIS A 5 8.50 1.96 -1.72
CA HIS A 5 8.04 3.13 -2.46
C HIS A 5 7.96 2.79 -3.94
N GLU A 6 6.85 3.12 -4.58
CA GLU A 6 6.65 2.93 -6.01
C GLU A 6 5.64 3.93 -6.58
N THR A 7 5.82 4.32 -7.84
CA THR A 7 4.78 5.03 -8.60
C THR A 7 4.05 4.04 -9.51
N TYR A 8 2.72 3.97 -9.40
CA TYR A 8 1.87 3.12 -10.23
C TYR A 8 0.64 3.87 -10.73
N ARG A 9 0.43 3.89 -12.06
CA ARG A 9 -0.67 4.61 -12.73
C ARG A 9 -0.87 6.06 -12.26
N GLY A 10 0.23 6.79 -12.06
CA GLY A 10 0.19 8.18 -11.60
C GLY A 10 -0.22 8.32 -10.12
N CYS A 11 -0.16 7.26 -9.33
CA CYS A 11 -0.23 7.32 -7.88
C CYS A 11 1.12 6.96 -7.27
N GLU A 12 1.58 7.72 -6.29
CA GLU A 12 2.67 7.31 -5.40
C GLU A 12 2.13 6.38 -4.32
N ILE A 13 2.81 5.26 -4.13
CA ILE A 13 2.52 4.25 -3.12
C ILE A 13 3.68 4.24 -2.14
N ASP A 14 3.36 4.47 -0.87
CA ASP A 14 4.28 4.37 0.26
C ASP A 14 3.78 3.32 1.24
N ILE A 15 4.58 2.29 1.51
CA ILE A 15 4.27 1.23 2.48
C ILE A 15 5.38 1.16 3.51
N GLU A 16 5.04 1.46 4.76
CA GLU A 16 5.93 1.33 5.91
C GLU A 16 5.57 0.08 6.69
N ILE A 17 6.55 -0.79 6.94
CA ILE A 17 6.40 -2.01 7.75
C ILE A 17 7.31 -1.89 8.98
N GLY A 18 6.66 -1.60 10.10
CA GLY A 18 7.25 -1.55 11.43
C GLY A 18 7.22 -2.91 12.12
N GLU A 19 8.32 -3.26 12.78
CA GLU A 19 8.42 -4.49 13.56
C GLU A 19 8.00 -4.23 15.01
N ARG A 20 7.04 -5.02 15.54
CA ARG A 20 6.69 -5.07 16.97
C ARG A 20 6.91 -6.48 17.53
N THR A 21 6.76 -6.68 18.83
CA THR A 21 7.09 -7.95 19.51
C THR A 21 6.40 -9.18 18.90
N MET A 22 5.13 -9.07 18.52
CA MET A 22 4.34 -10.19 17.95
C MET A 22 3.64 -9.84 16.64
N LEU A 23 3.82 -8.59 16.16
CA LEU A 23 3.05 -8.03 15.05
C LEU A 23 3.94 -7.26 14.09
N TRP A 24 3.51 -7.20 12.84
CA TRP A 24 3.88 -6.20 11.86
C TRP A 24 2.88 -5.04 11.96
N ASP A 25 3.39 -3.82 12.09
CA ASP A 25 2.62 -2.59 12.07
C ASP A 25 2.82 -1.94 10.70
N ILE A 26 1.80 -1.97 9.86
CA ILE A 26 1.91 -1.59 8.46
C ILE A 26 1.11 -0.32 8.23
N THR A 27 1.73 0.68 7.63
CA THR A 27 1.06 1.90 7.15
C THR A 27 1.21 1.97 5.64
N ILE A 28 0.10 1.98 4.92
CA ILE A 28 0.04 2.17 3.47
C ILE A 28 -0.50 3.57 3.22
N THR A 29 0.14 4.34 2.36
CA THR A 29 -0.32 5.65 1.89
C THR A 29 -0.30 5.65 0.38
N VAL A 30 -1.40 6.07 -0.24
CA VAL A 30 -1.48 6.26 -1.69
C VAL A 30 -1.82 7.71 -1.98
N THR A 31 -0.94 8.37 -2.74
CA THR A 31 -1.07 9.78 -3.11
C THR A 31 -1.22 9.89 -4.63
N PRO A 32 -2.39 10.30 -5.16
CA PRO A 32 -2.53 10.56 -6.58
C PRO A 32 -1.68 11.78 -6.98
N LEU A 33 -0.99 11.68 -8.12
CA LEU A 33 -0.24 12.77 -8.74
C LEU A 33 -1.15 13.61 -9.65
N ASP A 34 -0.71 14.83 -9.97
CA ASP A 34 -1.48 15.80 -10.75
C ASP A 34 -2.11 15.19 -12.01
N GLY A 35 -3.43 15.28 -12.11
CA GLY A 35 -4.22 14.78 -13.25
C GLY A 35 -4.86 13.41 -13.05
N VAL A 36 -4.63 12.72 -11.92
CA VAL A 36 -5.33 11.49 -11.56
C VAL A 36 -6.43 11.79 -10.52
N GLU A 37 -7.69 11.54 -10.89
CA GLU A 37 -8.81 11.52 -9.95
C GLU A 37 -9.17 10.07 -9.62
N LEU A 38 -8.95 9.65 -8.38
CA LEU A 38 -9.48 8.40 -7.85
C LEU A 38 -10.95 8.60 -7.45
N ILE A 39 -11.81 7.61 -7.73
CA ILE A 39 -13.24 7.66 -7.35
C ILE A 39 -13.39 7.88 -5.84
N GLU A 40 -12.56 7.19 -5.06
CA GLU A 40 -12.40 7.38 -3.63
C GLU A 40 -10.92 7.50 -3.27
N PRO A 41 -10.54 8.37 -2.32
CA PRO A 41 -9.18 8.38 -1.82
C PRO A 41 -8.91 7.05 -1.11
N ILE A 42 -8.00 6.24 -1.67
CA ILE A 42 -7.49 5.02 -1.01
C ILE A 42 -6.96 5.37 0.39
N GLY A 43 -6.37 6.57 0.53
CA GLY A 43 -6.01 7.17 1.81
C GLY A 43 -4.88 6.42 2.54
N SER A 44 -4.69 6.75 3.82
CA SER A 44 -3.73 6.05 4.67
C SER A 44 -4.41 4.87 5.38
N ARG A 45 -3.97 3.63 5.12
CA ARG A 45 -4.49 2.43 5.79
C ARG A 45 -3.46 1.88 6.77
N LYS A 46 -3.92 1.58 7.99
CA LYS A 46 -3.11 0.91 9.01
C LYS A 46 -3.55 -0.54 9.20
N LEU A 47 -2.61 -1.46 9.10
CA LEU A 47 -2.84 -2.89 9.26
C LEU A 47 -1.95 -3.43 10.39
N LYS A 48 -2.45 -4.45 11.08
CA LYS A 48 -1.68 -5.21 12.08
C LYS A 48 -1.72 -6.68 11.70
N LEU A 49 -0.58 -7.23 11.32
CA LEU A 49 -0.47 -8.65 10.94
C LEU A 49 0.35 -9.41 12.00
N PRO A 50 -0.01 -10.65 12.34
CA PRO A 50 0.84 -11.50 13.16
C PRO A 50 2.15 -11.83 12.44
N LYS A 51 3.24 -12.02 13.19
CA LYS A 51 4.54 -12.46 12.66
C LYS A 51 4.60 -13.94 12.24
N THR A 52 3.46 -14.55 11.95
CA THR A 52 3.40 -15.91 11.43
C THR A 52 3.78 -15.95 9.95
N GLU A 53 3.61 -14.83 9.25
CA GLU A 53 3.94 -14.66 7.84
C GLU A 53 5.36 -14.09 7.66
N GLU A 54 6.07 -14.56 6.62
CA GLU A 54 7.39 -14.05 6.24
C GLU A 54 7.29 -12.62 5.69
N LEU A 55 8.26 -11.78 6.04
CA LEU A 55 8.28 -10.36 5.65
C LEU A 55 8.28 -10.19 4.13
N ASP A 56 9.08 -10.98 3.41
CA ASP A 56 9.14 -10.96 1.93
C ASP A 56 7.79 -11.29 1.28
N LEU A 57 6.98 -12.14 1.92
CA LEU A 57 5.64 -12.44 1.44
C LEU A 57 4.70 -11.26 1.67
N ILE A 58 4.75 -10.66 2.86
CA ILE A 58 3.96 -9.48 3.22
C ILE A 58 4.26 -8.33 2.25
N GLU A 59 5.53 -8.05 1.96
CA GLU A 59 5.92 -6.98 1.04
C GLU A 59 5.32 -7.15 -0.37
N ARG A 60 5.42 -8.37 -0.92
CA ARG A 60 4.88 -8.69 -2.26
C ARG A 60 3.37 -8.59 -2.32
N GLU A 61 2.68 -9.18 -1.35
CA GLU A 61 1.22 -9.20 -1.33
C GLU A 61 0.64 -7.81 -1.10
N LEU A 62 1.21 -7.03 -0.17
CA LEU A 62 0.75 -5.65 0.06
C LEU A 62 0.89 -4.79 -1.20
N MET A 63 2.04 -4.87 -1.89
CA MET A 63 2.23 -4.10 -3.12
C MET A 63 1.23 -4.52 -4.20
N HIS A 64 1.01 -5.83 -4.37
CA HIS A 64 0.06 -6.36 -5.32
C HIS A 64 -1.38 -5.92 -5.01
N GLU A 65 -1.82 -6.00 -3.74
CA GLU A 65 -3.14 -5.57 -3.32
C GLU A 65 -3.38 -4.07 -3.53
N VAL A 66 -2.39 -3.22 -3.24
CA VAL A 66 -2.50 -1.77 -3.46
C VAL A 66 -2.64 -1.44 -4.93
N ARG A 67 -1.87 -2.10 -5.81
CA ARG A 67 -2.01 -1.93 -7.26
C ARG A 67 -3.40 -2.34 -7.75
N LEU A 68 -3.93 -3.48 -7.26
CA LEU A 68 -5.29 -3.92 -7.60
C LEU A 68 -6.37 -2.95 -7.08
N ALA A 69 -6.15 -2.31 -5.94
CA ALA A 69 -7.05 -1.25 -5.46
C ALA A 69 -7.02 -0.04 -6.40
N ILE A 70 -5.82 0.45 -6.76
CA ILE A 70 -5.65 1.54 -7.74
C ILE A 70 -6.32 1.17 -9.07
N ASP A 71 -6.10 -0.04 -9.59
CA ASP A 71 -6.70 -0.47 -10.86
C ASP A 71 -8.23 -0.53 -10.83
N ARG A 72 -8.84 -0.83 -9.67
CA ARG A 72 -10.31 -0.85 -9.51
C ARG A 72 -10.89 0.56 -9.37
N ASP A 73 -10.16 1.46 -8.73
CA ASP A 73 -10.64 2.78 -8.37
C ASP A 73 -10.26 3.84 -9.42
N LEU A 74 -9.44 3.49 -10.41
CA LEU A 74 -9.14 4.33 -11.56
C LEU A 74 -10.37 4.36 -12.49
N VAL A 75 -10.96 5.55 -12.71
CA VAL A 75 -11.92 5.74 -13.80
C VAL A 75 -11.10 5.87 -15.09
N ASP A 76 -11.19 4.86 -15.97
CA ASP A 76 -10.67 5.00 -17.33
C ASP A 76 -11.54 6.05 -18.07
N PRO A 77 -10.97 7.12 -18.66
CA PRO A 77 -11.72 8.17 -19.35
C PRO A 77 -12.46 7.70 -20.62
#